data_AF-A0A925PT77-F1
#
_entry.id   AF-A0A925PT77-F1
#
_cell.length_a   1.000
_cell.length_b   1.000
_cell.length_c   1.000
_cell.angle_alpha   90.00
_cell.angle_beta   90.00
_cell.angle_gamma   90.00
#
_symmetry.space_group_name_H-M   'P 1'
#
loop_
_entity.id
_entity.type
_entity.pdbx_description
1 polymer ?
#
loop_
_entity_poly.entity_id
_entity_poly.type
_entity_poly.pdbx_seq_one_letter_code
_entity_poly.pdbx_strand_id
1 'polypeptide(L)' 'MIQEYVVDLAAQMGIKLSRVSMVEGRRVGCLDVHLLNLAADGQRVSTLVYQSELDGLQSGSGCERLELKIRSALSRL' A
#
# COMPACT_ATOMS: atom_id res chain seq x y z
N MET A 1 10.06 -0.78 -5.03
CA MET A 1 9.99 -0.63 -3.55
C MET A 1 8.59 -0.84 -2.98
N ILE A 2 7.66 0.13 -2.97
CA ILE A 2 6.33 -0.10 -2.35
C ILE A 2 5.51 -1.18 -3.07
N GLN A 3 5.59 -1.26 -4.39
CA GLN A 3 4.88 -2.28 -5.17
C GLN A 3 5.37 -3.70 -4.85
N GLU A 4 6.69 -3.90 -4.78
CA GLU A 4 7.30 -5.18 -4.38
C GLU A 4 6.89 -5.55 -2.96
N TYR A 5 7.01 -4.60 -2.02
CA TYR A 5 6.62 -4.80 -0.62
C TYR A 5 5.15 -5.25 -0.48
N VAL A 6 4.25 -4.62 -1.23
CA VAL A 6 2.82 -4.98 -1.26
C VAL A 6 2.61 -6.38 -1.87
N VAL A 7 3.32 -6.71 -2.95
CA VAL A 7 3.22 -8.02 -3.60
C VAL A 7 3.70 -9.13 -2.66
N ASP A 8 4.80 -8.91 -1.93
CA ASP A 8 5.32 -9.86 -0.97
C ASP A 8 4.34 -10.09 0.19
N LEU A 9 3.76 -9.02 0.73
CA LEU A 9 2.72 -9.11 1.77
C LEU A 9 1.48 -9.84 1.27
N ALA A 10 1.04 -9.58 0.05
CA ALA A 10 -0.09 -10.28 -0.55
C ALA A 10 0.20 -11.77 -0.74
N ALA A 11 1.40 -12.12 -1.20
CA ALA A 11 1.83 -13.50 -1.35
C ALA A 11 1.85 -14.24 0.01
N GLN A 12 2.33 -13.60 1.08
CA GLN A 12 2.27 -14.14 2.45
C GLN A 12 0.84 -14.40 2.92
N MET A 13 -0.14 -13.67 2.40
CA MET A 13 -1.57 -13.84 2.69
C MET A 13 -2.28 -14.79 1.71
N GLY A 14 -1.56 -15.38 0.75
CA GLY A 14 -2.14 -16.24 -0.29
C GLY A 14 -2.93 -15.49 -1.36
N ILE A 15 -2.78 -14.18 -1.46
CA ILE A 15 -3.48 -13.32 -2.43
C ILE A 15 -2.58 -13.09 -3.65
N LYS A 16 -3.09 -13.42 -4.84
CA LYS A 16 -2.40 -13.13 -6.10
C LYS A 16 -2.92 -11.84 -6.71
N LEU A 17 -2.19 -10.75 -6.48
CA LEU A 17 -2.54 -9.45 -7.06
C LEU A 17 -2.41 -9.49 -8.59
N SER A 18 -3.43 -9.00 -9.29
CA SER A 18 -3.43 -8.78 -10.73
C SER A 18 -2.88 -7.41 -11.11
N ARG A 19 -3.00 -6.43 -10.21
CA ARG A 19 -2.47 -5.08 -10.41
C ARG A 19 -2.19 -4.38 -9.08
N VAL A 20 -1.05 -3.69 -9.03
CA VAL A 20 -0.72 -2.70 -8.01
C VAL A 20 -0.39 -1.39 -8.71
N SER A 21 -1.04 -0.30 -8.31
CA SER A 21 -0.74 1.02 -8.87
C SER A 21 -0.89 2.10 -7.83
N MET A 22 0.07 3.02 -7.82
CA MET A 22 0.04 4.20 -6.95
C MET A 22 -0.30 5.42 -7.80
N VAL A 23 -1.25 6.22 -7.33
CA VAL A 23 -1.53 7.53 -7.90
C VAL A 23 -0.83 8.56 -7.03
N GLU A 24 -0.03 9.42 -7.67
CA GLU A 24 0.68 10.49 -6.98
C GLU A 24 -0.26 11.38 -6.19
N GLY A 25 0.22 11.73 -5.01
CA GLY A 25 -0.60 12.29 -3.97
C GLY A 25 -1.09 13.71 -4.21
N ARG A 26 -2.24 13.99 -3.62
CA ARG A 26 -2.70 15.36 -3.39
C ARG A 26 -2.43 15.70 -1.93
N ARG A 27 -2.15 16.97 -1.63
CA ARG A 27 -2.05 17.43 -0.24
C ARG A 27 -3.40 17.29 0.46
N VAL A 28 -3.42 16.59 1.60
CA VAL A 28 -4.56 16.52 2.51
C VAL A 28 -4.15 17.26 3.78
N GLY A 29 -4.55 18.53 3.87
CA GLY A 29 -4.04 19.44 4.90
C GLY A 29 -2.54 19.71 4.70
N CYS A 30 -1.72 19.35 5.69
CA CYS A 30 -0.26 19.43 5.63
C CYS A 30 0.43 18.11 5.26
N LEU A 31 -0.33 17.07 4.91
CA LEU A 31 0.20 15.75 4.61
C LEU A 31 0.22 15.49 3.10
N ASP A 32 1.34 14.97 2.62
CA ASP A 32 1.46 14.41 1.28
C ASP A 32 0.96 12.96 1.28
N VAL A 33 -0.11 12.71 0.52
CA VAL A 33 -0.84 11.43 0.59
C VAL A 33 -1.03 10.85 -0.80
N HIS A 34 -0.50 9.66 -1.02
CA HIS A 34 -0.65 8.87 -2.24
C HIS A 34 -1.84 7.91 -2.12
N LEU A 35 -2.43 7.55 -3.25
CA LEU A 35 -3.48 6.52 -3.30
C LEU A 35 -2.91 5.21 -3.86
N LEU A 36 -2.81 4.20 -3.00
CA LEU A 36 -2.41 2.86 -3.38
C LEU A 36 -3.64 2.05 -3.78
N ASN A 37 -3.65 1.54 -5.00
CA ASN A 37 -4.72 0.71 -5.54
C ASN A 37 -4.22 -0.72 -5.72
N LEU A 38 -4.97 -1.67 -5.18
CA LEU A 38 -4.71 -3.09 -5.21
C LEU A 38 -5.88 -3.79 -5.91
N ALA A 39 -5.58 -4.72 -6.81
CA ALA A 39 -6.61 -5.51 -7.48
C ALA A 39 -6.25 -6.99 -7.49
N ALA A 40 -7.25 -7.84 -7.25
CA ALA A 40 -7.21 -9.30 -7.34
C ALA A 40 -8.62 -9.79 -7.70
N ASP A 41 -8.72 -10.85 -8.51
CA ASP A 41 -9.99 -11.55 -8.81
C ASP A 41 -11.19 -10.65 -9.20
N GLY A 42 -10.93 -9.60 -9.98
CA GLY A 42 -11.96 -8.64 -10.40
C GLY A 42 -12.37 -7.63 -9.33
N GLN A 43 -11.87 -7.76 -8.11
CA GLN A 43 -12.03 -6.78 -7.04
C GLN A 43 -10.92 -5.73 -7.06
N ARG A 44 -11.24 -4.54 -6.53
CA ARG A 44 -10.29 -3.45 -6.35
C ARG A 44 -10.53 -2.76 -5.01
N VAL A 45 -9.45 -2.59 -4.26
CA VAL A 45 -9.43 -1.80 -3.04
C VAL A 45 -8.40 -0.70 -3.16
N SER A 46 -8.67 0.41 -2.50
CA SER A 46 -7.74 1.52 -2.40
C SER A 46 -7.46 1.85 -0.95
N THR A 47 -6.25 2.33 -0.68
CA THR A 47 -5.84 2.82 0.64
C THR A 47 -4.91 4.02 0.50
N LEU A 48 -4.96 4.92 1.48
CA LEU A 48 -4.12 6.10 1.51
C LEU A 48 -2.76 5.75 2.13
N VAL A 49 -1.69 6.21 1.50
CA VAL A 49 -0.31 6.04 1.96
C VAL A 49 0.33 7.41 2.10
N TYR A 50 0.87 7.72 3.28
CA TYR A 50 1.55 8.98 3.53
C TYR A 50 2.98 8.93 3.00
N GLN A 51 3.50 10.07 2.54
CA GLN A 51 4.90 10.16 2.12
C GLN A 51 5.85 9.72 3.24
N SER A 52 5.58 10.08 4.50
CA SER A 52 6.38 9.65 5.65
C SER A 52 6.41 8.12 5.85
N GLU A 53 5.34 7.41 5.47
CA GLU A 53 5.30 5.94 5.51
C GLU A 53 6.19 5.35 4.40
N LEU A 54 6.23 5.97 3.23
CA LEU A 54 7.14 5.60 2.14
C LEU A 54 8.59 5.88 2.52
N ASP A 55 8.88 7.02 3.14
CA ASP A 55 10.22 7.39 3.61
C ASP A 55 10.71 6.40 4.70
N GLY A 56 9.81 5.96 5.58
CA GLY A 56 10.07 4.89 6.53
C GLY A 56 10.44 3.57 5.84
N LEU A 57 9.67 3.17 4.82
CA LEU A 57 9.98 2.00 4.02
C LEU A 57 11.35 2.09 3.33
N GLN A 58 11.71 3.26 2.81
CA GLN A 58 13.02 3.49 2.17
C GLN A 58 14.19 3.43 3.16
N SER A 59 14.00 3.96 4.36
CA SER A 59 15.02 3.97 5.42
C SER A 59 15.10 2.64 6.20
N GLY A 60 14.17 1.71 5.97
CA GLY A 60 14.08 0.45 6.71
C GLY A 60 13.60 0.61 8.15
N SER A 61 12.92 1.71 8.48
CA SER A 61 12.44 2.03 9.82
C SER A 61 10.97 2.44 9.83
N GLY A 62 10.20 2.07 10.86
CA GLY A 62 8.82 2.54 11.05
C GLY A 62 7.81 2.07 9.99
N CYS A 63 8.00 0.86 9.44
CA CYS A 63 7.10 0.29 8.44
C CYS A 63 5.86 -0.41 9.03
N GLU A 64 5.74 -0.58 10.35
CA GLU A 64 4.65 -1.38 10.94
C GLU A 64 3.26 -0.80 10.64
N ARG A 65 3.15 0.54 10.65
CA ARG A 65 1.91 1.23 10.32
C ARG A 65 1.51 1.02 8.86
N LEU A 66 2.49 1.07 7.96
CA LEU A 66 2.29 0.85 6.54
C LEU A 66 1.88 -0.60 6.27
N GLU A 67 2.56 -1.54 6.92
CA GLU A 67 2.24 -2.97 6.84
C GLU A 67 0.80 -3.23 7.27
N LEU A 68 0.39 -2.72 8.43
CA LEU A 68 -0.96 -2.91 8.96
C LEU A 68 -2.02 -2.37 8.00
N LYS A 69 -1.79 -1.18 7.43
CA LYS A 69 -2.70 -0.57 6.43
C LYS A 69 -2.79 -1.41 5.15
N ILE A 70 -1.68 -1.94 4.67
CA ILE A 70 -1.66 -2.79 3.47
C ILE A 70 -2.37 -4.11 3.76
N ARG A 71 -2.07 -4.79 4.86
CA ARG A 71 -2.75 -6.03 5.27
C ARG A 71 -4.26 -5.83 5.42
N SER A 72 -4.68 -4.73 6.04
CA SER A 72 -6.10 -4.36 6.16
C SER A 72 -6.76 -4.02 4.81
N ALA A 73 -6.00 -3.50 3.85
CA ALA A 73 -6.50 -3.34 2.48
C ALA A 73 -6.63 -4.69 1.78
N LEU A 74 -5.61 -5.53 1.85
CA LEU A 74 -5.57 -6.86 1.24
C LEU A 74 -6.67 -7.79 1.78
N SER A 75 -7.01 -7.70 3.06
CA SER A 75 -8.09 -8.51 3.66
C SER A 75 -9.50 -8.14 3.15
N ARG A 76 -9.62 -7.07 2.35
CA ARG A 76 -10.87 -6.63 1.72
C ARG A 76 -10.92 -6.98 0.23
N LEU A 77 -9.89 -7.65 -0.31
CA LEU A 77 -9.89 -8.28 -1.64
C LEU A 77 -10.40 -9.71 -1.52
#